data_AF-A0A2P8H4P0-F1
#
_entry.id   AF-A0A2P8H4P0-F1
#
_cell.length_a   1.000
_cell.length_b   1.000
_cell.length_c   1.000
_cell.angle_alpha   90.00
_cell.angle_beta   90.00
_cell.angle_gamma   90.00
#
_symmetry.space_group_name_H-M   'P 1'
#
loop_
_entity.id
_entity.type
_entity.pdbx_description
1 polymer ?
#
loop_
_entity_poly.entity_id
_entity_poly.type
_entity_poly.pdbx_seq_one_letter_code
_entity_poly.pdbx_strand_id
1 'polypeptide(L)'
;MLNGRDVMTNRAIAELYRLEKIFKENEAAARTLYRSCLQSYQRTTDKTKPAYKEVEFHFDNPLDMTIQFITNLPKEWEKWQMQQLLFDDRDQESNYKMRPSIDRKNSNGHYEINNIQTDSIKGNYTEASNRRRKKTALIEIKNGELRFKVYESQTEIKDEFNISNTKLNSMKKQPYKLGVLKEDGAVMALGKQIIAMEYKEYPPRQKEEQIRLDKQSYIDLKERIELLEGLSFDKKRSDHIEKLKGNLALYRKFGWDKL
;
A
#
# COMPACT_ATOMS: atom_id res chain seq x y z
N MET A 1 25.70 29.61 -16.37
CA MET A 1 26.16 28.20 -16.43
C MET A 1 24.94 27.31 -16.34
N LEU A 2 24.76 26.37 -17.29
CA LEU A 2 23.67 25.40 -17.21
C LEU A 2 23.92 24.44 -16.04
N ASN A 3 22.89 24.16 -15.25
CA ASN A 3 22.95 23.16 -14.17
C ASN A 3 23.28 21.79 -14.78
N GLY A 4 24.09 20.96 -14.11
CA GLY A 4 24.45 19.61 -14.59
C GLY A 4 23.24 18.73 -14.91
N ARG A 5 22.10 18.95 -14.23
CA ARG A 5 20.82 18.29 -14.53
C ARG A 5 20.25 18.68 -15.89
N ASP A 6 20.37 19.94 -16.28
CA ASP A 6 19.87 20.43 -17.58
C ASP A 6 20.75 19.93 -18.73
N VAL A 7 22.06 19.81 -18.51
CA VAL A 7 22.98 19.22 -19.48
C VAL A 7 22.62 17.75 -19.76
N MET A 8 22.39 16.95 -18.71
CA MET A 8 21.96 15.56 -18.85
C MET A 8 20.61 15.45 -19.56
N THR A 9 19.65 16.32 -19.21
CA THR A 9 18.34 16.36 -19.84
C THR A 9 18.46 16.67 -21.34
N ASN A 10 19.21 17.71 -21.71
CA ASN A 10 19.40 18.08 -23.12
C ASN A 10 20.04 16.97 -23.96
N ARG A 11 21.02 16.25 -23.39
CA ARG A 11 21.64 15.09 -24.05
C ARG A 11 20.64 13.96 -24.28
N ALA A 12 19.84 13.64 -23.26
CA ALA A 12 18.81 12.61 -23.37
C ALA A 12 17.75 12.97 -24.44
N ILE A 13 17.32 14.24 -24.51
CA ILE A 13 16.37 14.70 -25.54
C ILE A 13 16.96 14.59 -26.94
N ALA A 14 18.22 15.01 -27.14
CA ALA A 14 18.89 14.88 -28.42
C ALA A 14 18.95 13.40 -28.87
N GLU A 15 19.21 12.50 -27.93
CA GLU A 15 19.24 11.06 -28.20
C GLU A 15 17.84 10.49 -28.53
N LEU A 16 16.78 10.94 -27.85
CA LEU A 16 15.41 10.55 -28.17
C LEU A 16 14.98 11.02 -29.57
N TYR A 17 15.42 12.20 -30.01
CA TYR A 17 15.25 12.64 -31.39
C TYR A 17 16.00 11.76 -32.39
N ARG A 18 17.27 11.46 -32.10
CA ARG A 18 18.12 10.61 -32.93
C ARG A 18 17.54 9.20 -33.12
N LEU A 19 16.85 8.70 -32.11
CA LEU A 19 16.18 7.39 -32.11
C LEU A 19 14.73 7.44 -32.62
N GLU A 20 14.27 8.60 -33.10
CA GLU A 20 12.90 8.83 -33.60
C GLU A 20 11.82 8.42 -32.59
N LYS A 21 12.10 8.60 -31.28
CA LYS A 21 11.14 8.30 -30.21
C LYS A 21 10.23 9.48 -29.88
N ILE A 22 10.64 10.69 -30.22
CA ILE A 22 9.89 11.92 -29.96
C ILE A 22 9.97 12.86 -31.17
N PHE A 23 8.95 13.71 -31.29
CA PHE A 23 8.91 14.81 -32.25
C PHE A 23 8.88 16.15 -31.52
N LYS A 24 8.96 17.27 -32.26
CA LYS A 24 9.02 18.62 -31.70
C LYS A 24 7.82 18.92 -30.80
N GLU A 25 6.66 18.40 -31.17
CA GLU A 25 5.39 18.59 -30.47
C GLU A 25 5.39 17.91 -29.08
N ASN A 26 6.26 16.93 -28.86
CA ASN A 26 6.33 16.15 -27.62
C ASN A 26 7.57 16.47 -26.77
N GLU A 27 8.40 17.44 -27.18
CA GLU A 27 9.68 17.72 -26.54
C GLU A 27 9.54 18.05 -25.05
N ALA A 28 8.58 18.90 -24.70
CA ALA A 28 8.32 19.30 -23.32
C ALA A 28 7.93 18.10 -22.44
N ALA A 29 7.07 17.22 -22.96
CA ALA A 29 6.65 16.00 -22.26
C ALA A 29 7.82 15.02 -22.08
N ALA A 30 8.68 14.89 -23.09
CA ALA A 30 9.87 14.04 -23.01
C ALA A 30 10.88 14.58 -21.98
N ARG A 31 11.05 15.91 -21.92
CA ARG A 31 11.91 16.58 -20.93
C ARG A 31 11.46 16.29 -19.51
N THR A 32 10.18 16.44 -19.23
CA THR A 32 9.63 16.19 -17.89
C THR A 32 9.66 14.70 -17.54
N LEU A 33 9.43 13.82 -18.52
CA LEU A 33 9.52 12.38 -18.36
C LEU A 33 10.94 11.95 -17.97
N TYR A 34 11.95 12.35 -18.74
CA TYR A 34 13.34 12.04 -18.43
C TYR A 34 13.75 12.56 -17.05
N ARG A 35 13.36 13.79 -16.70
CA ARG A 35 13.62 14.37 -15.38
C ARG A 35 12.97 13.57 -14.25
N SER A 36 11.82 12.93 -14.51
CA SER A 36 11.16 12.03 -13.56
C SER A 36 11.88 10.69 -13.45
N CYS A 37 12.28 10.07 -14.58
CA CYS A 37 13.08 8.84 -14.59
C CYS A 37 14.42 9.02 -13.85
N LEU A 38 15.09 10.15 -14.09
CA LEU A 38 16.33 10.50 -13.41
C LEU A 38 16.13 10.62 -11.89
N GLN A 39 15.00 11.17 -11.46
CA GLN A 39 14.69 11.27 -10.04
C GLN A 39 14.41 9.89 -9.41
N SER A 40 13.72 9.00 -10.12
CA SER A 40 13.51 7.61 -9.69
C SER A 40 14.83 6.88 -9.51
N TYR A 41 15.72 6.97 -10.51
CA TYR A 41 17.08 6.44 -10.42
C TYR A 41 17.83 6.97 -9.18
N GLN A 42 17.88 8.30 -9.02
CA GLN A 42 18.54 8.94 -7.88
C GLN A 42 18.00 8.48 -6.52
N ARG A 43 16.68 8.23 -6.40
CA ARG A 43 16.07 7.73 -5.15
C ARG A 43 16.54 6.31 -4.81
N THR A 44 16.69 5.45 -5.81
CA THR A 44 17.14 4.05 -5.60
C THR A 44 18.63 3.93 -5.33
N THR A 45 19.45 4.84 -5.87
CA THR A 45 20.89 4.90 -5.62
C THR A 45 21.21 5.53 -4.27
N ASP A 46 20.38 6.46 -3.81
CA ASP A 46 20.53 7.16 -2.54
C ASP A 46 20.05 6.28 -1.36
N LYS A 47 20.96 5.43 -0.88
CA LYS A 47 20.69 4.49 0.23
C LYS A 47 20.49 5.17 1.59
N THR A 48 20.64 6.50 1.67
CA THR A 48 20.33 7.25 2.90
C THR A 48 18.81 7.35 3.15
N LYS A 49 17.99 7.13 2.12
CA LYS A 49 16.52 7.19 2.22
C LYS A 49 15.93 5.83 2.63
N PRO A 50 15.36 5.69 3.85
CA PRO A 50 14.87 4.40 4.35
C PRO A 50 13.80 3.78 3.45
N ALA A 51 12.94 4.61 2.87
CA ALA A 51 11.84 4.18 2.01
C ALA A 51 12.29 3.55 0.66
N TYR A 52 13.55 3.74 0.27
CA TYR A 52 14.10 3.26 -1.01
C TYR A 52 15.32 2.34 -0.82
N LYS A 53 15.64 1.96 0.41
CA LYS A 53 16.85 1.19 0.74
C LYS A 53 16.92 -0.13 -0.04
N GLU A 54 15.82 -0.87 -0.06
CA GLU A 54 15.64 -2.17 -0.73
C GLU A 54 14.98 -2.04 -2.12
N VAL A 55 14.85 -0.81 -2.63
CA VAL A 55 14.24 -0.57 -3.94
C VAL A 55 15.33 -0.50 -4.99
N GLU A 56 15.17 -1.32 -6.02
CA GLU A 56 16.06 -1.37 -7.18
C GLU A 56 15.46 -0.64 -8.38
N PHE A 57 16.35 -0.32 -9.31
CA PHE A 57 16.02 0.29 -10.59
C PHE A 57 16.41 -0.68 -11.69
N HIS A 58 15.42 -1.36 -12.28
CA HIS A 58 15.60 -2.46 -13.24
C HIS A 58 15.62 -1.96 -14.69
N PHE A 59 16.17 -0.77 -14.90
CA PHE A 59 16.47 -0.21 -16.20
C PHE A 59 17.97 0.11 -16.22
N ASP A 60 18.60 0.04 -17.39
CA ASP A 60 20.06 0.22 -17.47
C ASP A 60 20.48 1.61 -16.99
N ASN A 61 19.66 2.61 -17.29
CA ASN A 61 19.86 4.00 -16.90
C ASN A 61 18.54 4.80 -17.07
N PRO A 62 18.49 6.08 -16.64
CA PRO A 62 17.28 6.90 -16.79
C PRO A 62 16.79 7.07 -18.23
N LEU A 63 17.69 7.10 -19.22
CA LEU A 63 17.31 7.22 -20.63
C LEU A 63 16.68 5.93 -21.14
N ASP A 64 17.22 4.77 -20.77
CA ASP A 64 16.62 3.46 -21.09
C ASP A 64 15.18 3.38 -20.55
N MET A 65 14.97 3.76 -19.27
CA MET A 65 13.61 3.84 -18.71
C MET A 65 12.70 4.77 -19.52
N THR A 66 13.19 5.94 -19.95
CA THR A 66 12.41 6.87 -20.78
C THR A 66 12.05 6.25 -22.13
N ILE A 67 12.99 5.57 -22.79
CA ILE A 67 12.74 4.89 -24.07
C ILE A 67 11.69 3.81 -23.89
N GLN A 68 11.89 2.90 -22.92
CA GLN A 68 10.94 1.82 -22.65
C GLN A 68 9.56 2.34 -22.26
N PHE A 69 9.49 3.45 -21.52
CA PHE A 69 8.23 4.09 -21.18
C PHE A 69 7.46 4.54 -22.42
N ILE A 70 8.13 5.25 -23.34
CA ILE A 70 7.52 5.75 -24.58
C ILE A 70 7.10 4.59 -25.50
N THR A 71 7.93 3.55 -25.62
CA THR A 71 7.70 2.46 -26.59
C THR A 71 6.76 1.38 -26.07
N ASN A 72 6.89 1.01 -24.80
CA ASN A 72 6.23 -0.20 -24.26
C ASN A 72 4.97 0.14 -23.46
N LEU A 73 4.76 1.42 -23.10
CA LEU A 73 3.59 1.88 -22.36
C LEU A 73 2.86 3.03 -23.07
N PRO A 74 2.33 2.81 -24.30
CA PRO A 74 1.76 3.87 -25.13
C PRO A 74 0.59 4.61 -24.45
N LYS A 75 -0.24 3.88 -23.67
CA LYS A 75 -1.35 4.49 -22.91
C LYS A 75 -0.87 5.40 -21.78
N GLU A 76 0.19 5.00 -21.07
CA GLU A 76 0.77 5.83 -20.01
C GLU A 76 1.52 7.03 -20.61
N TRP A 77 2.11 6.87 -21.80
CA TRP A 77 2.72 7.96 -22.55
C TRP A 77 1.71 9.01 -23.01
N GLU A 78 0.59 8.59 -23.58
CA GLU A 78 -0.50 9.50 -23.94
C GLU A 78 -1.03 10.24 -22.69
N LYS A 79 -1.27 9.50 -21.59
CA LYS A 79 -1.66 10.09 -20.30
C LYS A 79 -0.64 11.13 -19.82
N TRP A 80 0.65 10.81 -19.91
CA TRP A 80 1.73 11.72 -19.54
C TRP A 80 1.72 13.01 -20.37
N GLN A 81 1.57 12.89 -21.70
CA GLN A 81 1.48 14.04 -22.60
C GLN A 81 0.30 14.93 -22.24
N MET A 82 -0.86 14.35 -21.98
CA MET A 82 -2.05 15.10 -21.55
C MET A 82 -1.83 15.82 -20.21
N GLN A 83 -1.18 15.17 -19.24
CA GLN A 83 -0.83 15.81 -17.98
C GLN A 83 0.20 16.93 -18.15
N GLN A 84 1.15 16.77 -19.08
CA GLN A 84 2.12 17.81 -19.40
C GLN A 84 1.45 19.06 -19.97
N LEU A 85 0.39 18.92 -20.79
CA LEU A 85 -0.36 20.06 -21.31
C LEU A 85 -1.03 20.87 -20.20
N LEU A 86 -1.43 20.22 -19.10
CA LEU A 86 -2.03 20.86 -17.92
C LEU A 86 -0.98 21.49 -16.99
N PHE A 87 0.31 21.16 -17.17
CA PHE A 87 1.41 21.64 -16.35
C PHE A 87 2.18 22.75 -17.07
N ASP A 88 1.95 24.01 -16.68
CA ASP A 88 2.77 25.12 -17.16
C ASP A 88 4.08 25.19 -16.37
N ASP A 89 5.19 24.86 -17.03
CA ASP A 89 6.54 24.85 -16.45
C ASP A 89 7.02 26.27 -16.04
N ARG A 90 6.27 27.33 -16.42
CA ARG A 90 6.55 28.73 -16.09
C ARG A 90 6.12 29.13 -14.67
N ASP A 91 5.17 28.43 -14.07
CA ASP A 91 4.59 28.81 -12.77
C ASP A 91 4.90 27.74 -11.70
N GLN A 92 6.19 27.62 -11.40
CA GLN A 92 6.77 26.47 -10.70
C GLN A 92 6.25 26.26 -9.27
N GLU A 93 5.80 27.28 -8.55
CA GLU A 93 5.35 27.11 -7.15
C GLU A 93 3.88 26.70 -7.04
N SER A 94 3.00 27.29 -7.86
CA SER A 94 1.56 27.01 -7.84
C SER A 94 1.22 25.65 -8.47
N ASN A 95 1.92 25.29 -9.56
CA ASN A 95 1.59 24.12 -10.39
C ASN A 95 2.47 22.89 -10.15
N TYR A 96 3.47 22.95 -9.27
CA TYR A 96 4.35 21.80 -8.98
C TYR A 96 3.57 20.52 -8.63
N LYS A 97 2.46 20.65 -7.89
CA LYS A 97 1.61 19.53 -7.48
C LYS A 97 0.90 18.85 -8.65
N MET A 98 0.69 19.57 -9.75
CA MET A 98 0.07 19.08 -10.98
C MET A 98 1.08 18.47 -11.94
N ARG A 99 2.38 18.65 -11.70
CA ARG A 99 3.45 18.10 -12.52
C ARG A 99 3.28 16.58 -12.68
N PRO A 100 3.36 16.04 -13.91
CA PRO A 100 3.35 14.59 -14.12
C PRO A 100 4.56 13.93 -13.45
N SER A 101 4.34 12.75 -12.89
CA SER A 101 5.34 12.00 -12.12
C SER A 101 5.20 10.50 -12.30
N ILE A 102 6.33 9.81 -12.31
CA ILE A 102 6.38 8.35 -12.32
C ILE A 102 6.42 7.85 -10.87
N ASP A 103 5.58 6.87 -10.56
CA ASP A 103 5.63 6.13 -9.30
C ASP A 103 5.49 4.61 -9.53
N ARG A 104 5.67 3.84 -8.46
CA ARG A 104 5.50 2.38 -8.47
C ARG A 104 4.05 2.00 -8.19
N LYS A 105 3.45 1.15 -9.03
CA LYS A 105 2.11 0.56 -8.81
C LYS A 105 2.06 -0.18 -7.48
N ASN A 106 3.01 -1.08 -7.24
CA ASN A 106 3.24 -1.73 -5.97
C ASN A 106 4.38 -1.01 -5.25
N SER A 107 4.06 -0.35 -4.13
CA SER A 107 5.05 0.38 -3.32
C SER A 107 6.13 -0.53 -2.70
N ASN A 108 5.87 -1.84 -2.63
CA ASN A 108 6.83 -2.83 -2.14
C ASN A 108 7.69 -3.44 -3.27
N GLY A 109 7.36 -3.17 -4.54
CA GLY A 109 8.13 -3.65 -5.71
C GLY A 109 9.24 -2.70 -6.14
N HIS A 110 9.87 -2.97 -7.29
CA HIS A 110 10.98 -2.18 -7.83
C HIS A 110 10.52 -1.21 -8.92
N TYR A 111 11.41 -0.33 -9.39
CA TYR A 111 11.16 0.40 -10.64
C TYR A 111 11.46 -0.53 -11.81
N GLU A 112 10.40 -1.10 -12.39
CA GLU A 112 10.42 -2.03 -13.52
C GLU A 112 9.21 -1.77 -14.43
N ILE A 113 9.26 -2.19 -15.69
CA ILE A 113 8.26 -1.83 -16.72
C ILE A 113 6.81 -2.17 -16.33
N ASN A 114 6.60 -3.30 -15.65
CA ASN A 114 5.27 -3.76 -15.25
C ASN A 114 4.77 -3.09 -13.96
N ASN A 115 5.67 -2.48 -13.18
CA ASN A 115 5.37 -1.89 -11.88
C ASN A 115 5.37 -0.36 -11.88
N ILE A 116 5.35 0.30 -13.04
CA ILE A 116 5.28 1.77 -13.11
C ILE A 116 3.87 2.27 -13.42
N GLN A 117 3.52 3.41 -12.82
CA GLN A 117 2.30 4.16 -13.07
C GLN A 117 2.62 5.64 -13.24
N THR A 118 1.75 6.35 -13.96
CA THR A 118 1.82 7.80 -14.08
C THR A 118 0.64 8.50 -13.45
N ASP A 119 0.94 9.55 -12.69
CA ASP A 119 -0.04 10.52 -12.26
C ASP A 119 0.66 11.84 -11.90
N SER A 120 -0.12 12.90 -11.64
CA SER A 120 0.40 14.10 -10.99
C SER A 120 1.04 13.75 -9.64
N ILE A 121 1.99 14.58 -9.18
CA ILE A 121 2.60 14.42 -7.85
C ILE A 121 1.51 14.35 -6.75
N LYS A 122 0.48 15.20 -6.87
CA LYS A 122 -0.67 15.20 -5.95
C LYS A 122 -1.49 13.91 -6.04
N GLY A 123 -1.72 13.42 -7.26
CA GLY A 123 -2.47 12.19 -7.53
C GLY A 123 -1.79 10.98 -6.89
N ASN A 124 -0.51 10.77 -7.20
CA ASN A 124 0.29 9.70 -6.60
C ASN A 124 0.34 9.79 -5.06
N TYR A 125 0.51 10.99 -4.50
CA TYR A 125 0.45 11.17 -3.04
C TYR A 125 -0.92 10.82 -2.44
N THR A 126 -2.00 11.24 -3.11
CA THR A 126 -3.38 10.97 -2.66
C THR A 126 -3.68 9.48 -2.73
N GLU A 127 -3.28 8.81 -3.80
CA GLU A 127 -3.46 7.38 -3.98
C GLU A 127 -2.64 6.59 -2.95
N ALA A 128 -1.37 6.94 -2.75
CA ALA A 128 -0.53 6.34 -1.72
C ALA A 128 -1.12 6.55 -0.31
N SER A 129 -1.69 7.73 -0.05
CA SER A 129 -2.40 8.02 1.20
C SER A 129 -3.64 7.14 1.35
N ASN A 130 -4.47 7.04 0.30
CA ASN A 130 -5.68 6.22 0.28
C ASN A 130 -5.38 4.73 0.45
N ARG A 131 -4.37 4.18 -0.22
CA ARG A 131 -3.92 2.78 -0.05
C ARG A 131 -3.43 2.49 1.37
N ARG A 132 -2.93 3.51 2.10
CA ARG A 132 -2.55 3.41 3.52
C ARG A 132 -3.73 3.59 4.48
N ARG A 133 -4.89 4.07 4.01
CA ARG A 133 -6.09 4.17 4.85
C ARG A 133 -6.57 2.75 5.13
N LYS A 134 -6.41 2.35 6.38
CA LYS A 134 -6.94 1.09 6.89
C LYS A 134 -8.39 1.30 7.28
N LYS A 135 -9.31 0.58 6.61
CA LYS A 135 -10.68 0.49 7.09
C LYS A 135 -10.66 0.05 8.55
N THR A 136 -11.41 0.74 9.38
CA THR A 136 -11.43 0.49 10.81
C THR A 136 -12.89 0.32 11.20
N ALA A 137 -13.22 -0.85 11.75
CA ALA A 137 -14.51 -1.09 12.35
C ALA A 137 -14.50 -0.61 13.79
N LEU A 138 -15.65 -0.08 14.21
CA LEU A 138 -15.89 0.39 15.55
C LEU A 138 -17.08 -0.39 16.10
N ILE A 139 -16.84 -1.08 17.22
CA ILE A 139 -17.86 -1.83 17.95
C ILE A 139 -18.29 -0.97 19.13
N GLU A 140 -19.56 -0.58 19.14
CA GLU A 140 -20.17 0.18 20.22
C GLU A 140 -21.02 -0.74 21.08
N ILE A 141 -20.82 -0.67 22.40
CA ILE A 141 -21.64 -1.36 23.38
C ILE A 141 -22.39 -0.31 24.20
N LYS A 142 -23.73 -0.30 24.09
CA LYS A 142 -24.59 0.60 24.85
C LYS A 142 -25.85 -0.14 25.28
N ASN A 143 -26.13 -0.16 26.59
CA ASN A 143 -27.34 -0.79 27.16
C ASN A 143 -27.56 -2.26 26.74
N GLY A 144 -26.48 -3.03 26.55
CA GLY A 144 -26.55 -4.42 26.09
C GLY A 144 -26.70 -4.58 24.57
N GLU A 145 -26.89 -3.50 23.81
CA GLU A 145 -26.88 -3.52 22.35
C GLU A 145 -25.45 -3.40 21.80
N LEU A 146 -25.15 -4.22 20.79
CA LEU A 146 -23.94 -4.14 19.98
C LEU A 146 -24.26 -3.41 18.68
N ARG A 147 -23.55 -2.31 18.40
CA ARG A 147 -23.60 -1.62 17.11
C ARG A 147 -22.24 -1.72 16.43
N PHE A 148 -22.29 -1.95 15.12
CA PHE A 148 -21.12 -2.10 14.28
C PHE A 148 -21.14 -1.00 13.22
N LYS A 149 -20.06 -0.23 13.14
CA LYS A 149 -19.88 0.79 12.10
C LYS A 149 -18.49 0.67 11.49
N VAL A 150 -18.43 0.60 10.16
CA VAL A 150 -17.18 0.57 9.41
C VAL A 150 -16.84 1.97 8.96
N TYR A 151 -15.59 2.35 9.13
CA TYR A 151 -15.03 3.60 8.63
C TYR A 151 -14.00 3.29 7.56
N GLU A 152 -13.94 4.13 6.54
CA GLU A 152 -12.96 4.00 5.46
C GLU A 152 -11.55 4.42 5.95
N SER A 153 -11.48 5.21 7.03
CA SER A 153 -10.20 5.57 7.62
C SER A 153 -10.28 5.89 9.11
N GLN A 154 -9.11 5.86 9.76
CA GLN A 154 -8.95 6.36 11.12
C GLN A 154 -9.26 7.84 11.26
N THR A 155 -9.14 8.63 10.19
CA THR A 155 -9.44 10.06 10.22
C THR A 155 -10.93 10.30 10.45
N GLU A 156 -11.81 9.55 9.80
CA GLU A 156 -13.26 9.66 9.99
C GLU A 156 -13.68 9.39 11.44
N ILE A 157 -13.03 8.42 12.09
CA ILE A 157 -13.29 8.13 13.51
C ILE A 157 -12.85 9.31 14.39
N LYS A 158 -11.69 9.91 14.12
CA LYS A 158 -11.23 11.06 14.90
C LYS A 158 -12.17 12.25 14.76
N ASP A 159 -12.64 12.50 13.55
CA ASP A 159 -13.49 13.64 13.25
C ASP A 159 -14.88 13.45 13.88
N GLU A 160 -15.46 12.25 13.79
CA GLU A 160 -16.77 11.95 14.40
C GLU A 160 -16.74 12.02 15.94
N PHE A 161 -15.67 11.50 16.56
CA PHE A 161 -15.58 11.45 18.03
C PHE A 161 -14.76 12.61 18.63
N ASN A 162 -14.25 13.51 17.79
CA ASN A 162 -13.32 14.58 18.17
C ASN A 162 -12.18 14.09 19.08
N ILE A 163 -11.51 13.01 18.68
CA ILE A 163 -10.44 12.36 19.45
C ILE A 163 -9.08 12.44 18.75
N SER A 164 -8.00 12.44 19.55
CA SER A 164 -6.64 12.38 19.03
C SER A 164 -6.26 10.97 18.55
N ASN A 165 -5.23 10.89 17.69
CA ASN A 165 -4.62 9.61 17.27
C ASN A 165 -4.23 8.72 18.45
N THR A 166 -3.74 9.31 19.55
CA THR A 166 -3.34 8.59 20.75
C THR A 166 -4.54 7.88 21.39
N LYS A 167 -5.69 8.56 21.48
CA LYS A 167 -6.94 7.97 21.99
C LYS A 167 -7.48 6.90 21.05
N LEU A 168 -7.44 7.11 19.74
CA LEU A 168 -7.84 6.08 18.77
C LEU A 168 -6.97 4.81 18.86
N ASN A 169 -5.66 4.96 19.07
CA ASN A 169 -4.77 3.82 19.24
C ASN A 169 -4.98 3.09 20.57
N SER A 170 -5.43 3.77 21.63
CA SER A 170 -5.80 3.10 22.89
C SER A 170 -7.11 2.31 22.74
N MET A 171 -8.09 2.81 21.96
CA MET A 171 -9.34 2.10 21.62
C MET A 171 -9.12 0.76 20.90
N LYS A 172 -7.95 0.57 20.26
CA LYS A 172 -7.59 -0.71 19.63
C LYS A 172 -7.06 -1.76 20.61
N LYS A 173 -6.58 -1.33 21.77
CA LYS A 173 -5.97 -2.19 22.78
C LYS A 173 -6.98 -2.60 23.85
N GLN A 174 -7.92 -1.73 24.16
CA GLN A 174 -8.90 -1.95 25.21
C GLN A 174 -10.20 -1.17 24.96
N PRO A 175 -11.33 -1.61 25.53
CA PRO A 175 -12.59 -0.87 25.46
C PRO A 175 -12.44 0.52 26.06
N TYR A 176 -12.82 1.55 25.30
CA TYR A 176 -12.77 2.94 25.72
C TYR A 176 -14.16 3.45 26.09
N LYS A 177 -14.30 4.10 27.25
CA LYS A 177 -15.56 4.74 27.65
C LYS A 177 -15.64 6.14 27.04
N LEU A 178 -16.51 6.33 26.07
CA LEU A 178 -16.84 7.65 25.54
C LEU A 178 -17.84 8.34 26.47
N GLY A 179 -17.43 9.47 27.05
CA GLY A 179 -18.33 10.35 27.78
C GLY A 179 -19.30 11.00 26.79
N VAL A 180 -20.60 10.89 27.06
CA VAL A 180 -21.62 11.59 26.26
C VAL A 180 -21.73 13.00 26.81
N LEU A 181 -21.42 14.02 26.00
CA LEU A 181 -21.66 15.42 26.37
C LEU A 181 -23.17 15.68 26.36
N LYS A 182 -23.69 16.28 27.42
CA LYS A 182 -25.02 16.90 27.45
C LYS A 182 -24.99 18.21 26.65
N GLU A 183 -26.17 18.70 26.30
CA GLU A 183 -26.37 20.02 25.67
C GLU A 183 -25.83 21.18 26.53
N ASP A 184 -25.67 20.98 27.84
CA ASP A 184 -25.08 21.94 28.80
C ASP A 184 -23.55 21.83 28.94
N GLY A 185 -22.89 20.94 28.18
CA GLY A 185 -21.44 20.70 28.25
C GLY A 185 -20.99 19.74 29.35
N ALA A 186 -21.89 19.21 30.18
CA ALA A 186 -21.55 18.22 31.21
C ALA A 186 -21.36 16.81 30.63
N VAL A 187 -20.37 16.07 31.14
CA VAL A 187 -20.08 14.69 30.71
C VAL A 187 -20.97 13.70 31.46
N MET A 188 -21.91 13.03 30.77
CA MET A 188 -22.69 11.92 31.32
C MET A 188 -21.89 10.61 31.29
N ALA A 189 -21.85 9.95 32.45
CA ALA A 189 -21.19 8.66 32.68
C ALA A 189 -22.03 7.43 32.25
N LEU A 190 -23.05 7.59 31.39
CA LEU A 190 -23.74 6.44 30.77
C LEU A 190 -22.79 5.85 29.71
N GLY A 191 -21.97 4.92 30.19
CA GLY A 191 -20.76 4.42 29.55
C GLY A 191 -21.01 3.73 28.22
N LYS A 192 -20.90 4.49 27.13
CA LYS A 192 -20.68 3.94 25.79
C LYS A 192 -19.28 3.36 25.76
N GLN A 193 -19.16 2.04 25.63
CA GLN A 193 -17.85 1.40 25.43
C GLN A 193 -17.61 1.22 23.95
N ILE A 194 -16.40 1.55 23.51
CA ILE A 194 -15.99 1.49 22.11
C ILE A 194 -14.69 0.72 21.97
N ILE A 195 -14.66 -0.22 21.03
CA ILE A 195 -13.45 -0.91 20.59
C ILE A 195 -13.25 -0.63 19.11
N ALA A 196 -12.05 -0.23 18.72
CA ALA A 196 -11.67 -0.06 17.32
C ALA A 196 -10.85 -1.26 16.84
N MET A 197 -11.14 -1.78 15.65
CA MET A 197 -10.38 -2.88 15.06
C MET A 197 -10.20 -2.69 13.56
N GLU A 198 -9.10 -3.20 13.01
CA GLU A 198 -8.90 -3.16 11.55
C GLU A 198 -9.96 -4.03 10.87
N TYR A 199 -10.67 -3.46 9.90
CA TYR A 199 -11.69 -4.15 9.13
C TYR A 199 -11.09 -4.67 7.83
N LYS A 200 -11.30 -5.95 7.54
CA LYS A 200 -10.95 -6.58 6.27
C LYS A 200 -12.17 -7.25 5.69
N GLU A 201 -12.53 -6.85 4.48
CA GLU A 201 -13.55 -7.52 3.70
C GLU A 201 -12.89 -8.62 2.89
N TYR A 202 -13.38 -9.84 3.05
CA TYR A 202 -12.96 -10.98 2.23
C TYR A 202 -14.04 -11.24 1.19
N PRO A 203 -13.67 -11.60 -0.05
CA PRO A 203 -14.65 -11.97 -1.05
C PRO A 203 -15.53 -13.13 -0.55
N PRO A 204 -16.81 -13.20 -0.95
CA PRO A 204 -17.69 -14.30 -0.58
C PRO A 204 -17.06 -15.63 -1.02
N ARG A 205 -16.83 -16.51 -0.04
CA ARG A 205 -16.05 -17.74 -0.23
C ARG A 205 -16.80 -18.71 -1.13
N GLN A 206 -16.12 -19.24 -2.16
CA GLN A 206 -16.64 -20.39 -2.90
C GLN A 206 -16.50 -21.65 -2.04
N LYS A 207 -17.65 -22.20 -1.61
CA LYS A 207 -17.75 -23.21 -0.55
C LYS A 207 -16.92 -24.46 -0.83
N GLU A 208 -16.83 -24.89 -2.09
CA GLU A 208 -16.16 -26.13 -2.50
C GLU A 208 -14.63 -26.00 -2.56
N GLU A 209 -14.13 -24.92 -3.14
CA GLU A 209 -12.68 -24.67 -3.23
C GLU A 209 -12.07 -24.46 -1.83
N GLN A 210 -12.80 -23.82 -0.92
CA GLN A 210 -12.37 -23.66 0.46
C GLN A 210 -12.33 -24.98 1.22
N ILE A 211 -13.34 -25.85 1.07
CA ILE A 211 -13.33 -27.19 1.67
C ILE A 211 -12.10 -27.97 1.19
N ARG A 212 -11.75 -27.86 -0.10
CA ARG A 212 -10.54 -28.49 -0.66
C ARG A 212 -9.25 -27.94 -0.03
N LEU A 213 -9.12 -26.61 0.07
CA LEU A 213 -7.95 -25.97 0.66
C LEU A 213 -7.79 -26.26 2.16
N ASP A 214 -8.91 -26.28 2.90
CA ASP A 214 -8.92 -26.59 4.33
C ASP A 214 -8.57 -28.06 4.58
N LYS A 215 -9.07 -28.98 3.74
CA LYS A 215 -8.68 -30.40 3.76
C LYS A 215 -7.19 -30.59 3.49
N GLN A 216 -6.66 -29.92 2.45
CA GLN A 216 -5.23 -30.01 2.14
C GLN A 216 -4.38 -29.46 3.29
N SER A 217 -4.76 -28.31 3.85
CA SER A 217 -4.06 -27.70 5.00
C SER A 217 -4.07 -28.60 6.24
N TYR A 218 -5.16 -29.35 6.46
CA TYR A 218 -5.25 -30.34 7.53
C TYR A 218 -4.30 -31.53 7.30
N ILE A 219 -4.25 -32.07 6.08
CA ILE A 219 -3.35 -33.16 5.69
C ILE A 219 -1.89 -32.73 5.88
N ASP A 220 -1.50 -31.59 5.32
CA ASP A 220 -0.15 -31.05 5.42
C ASP A 220 0.28 -30.82 6.88
N LEU A 221 -0.64 -30.33 7.73
CA LEU A 221 -0.38 -30.13 9.15
C LEU A 221 -0.18 -31.46 9.88
N LYS A 222 -0.98 -32.49 9.56
CA LYS A 222 -0.88 -33.82 10.14
C LYS A 222 0.45 -34.48 9.77
N GLU A 223 0.79 -34.50 8.48
CA GLU A 223 2.06 -35.07 7.98
C GLU A 223 3.27 -34.36 8.59
N ARG A 224 3.19 -33.03 8.75
CA ARG A 224 4.25 -32.25 9.39
C ARG A 224 4.43 -32.58 10.87
N ILE A 225 3.34 -32.85 11.60
CA ILE A 225 3.42 -33.31 13.00
C ILE A 225 4.08 -34.69 13.06
N GLU A 226 3.63 -35.64 12.23
CA GLU A 226 4.19 -37.01 12.18
C GLU A 226 5.69 -37.00 11.83
N LEU A 227 6.10 -36.19 10.86
CA LEU A 227 7.50 -36.00 10.49
C LEU A 227 8.33 -35.45 11.66
N LEU A 228 7.81 -34.44 12.37
CA LEU A 228 8.52 -33.82 13.48
C LEU A 228 8.61 -34.73 14.71
N GLU A 229 7.60 -35.58 14.94
CA GLU A 229 7.62 -36.60 15.99
C GLU A 229 8.64 -37.71 15.70
N GLY A 230 8.82 -38.10 14.43
CA GLY A 230 9.82 -39.08 14.00
C GLY A 230 11.29 -38.61 14.08
N LEU A 231 11.54 -37.33 14.35
CA LEU A 231 12.87 -36.70 14.35
C LEU A 231 13.35 -36.21 15.74
N SER A 232 12.72 -36.65 16.83
CA SER A 232 12.81 -35.97 18.14
C SER A 232 14.00 -36.39 19.03
N PHE A 233 14.83 -35.41 19.44
CA PHE A 233 15.68 -35.44 20.65
C PHE A 233 15.90 -34.05 21.34
N ASP A 234 15.16 -32.98 21.03
CA ASP A 234 15.32 -31.67 21.72
C ASP A 234 13.98 -30.99 22.10
N LYS A 235 13.95 -30.43 23.32
CA LYS A 235 12.83 -29.81 24.04
C LYS A 235 12.15 -28.67 23.27
N LYS A 236 12.91 -27.85 22.54
CA LYS A 236 12.33 -26.74 21.73
C LYS A 236 11.42 -27.24 20.60
N ARG A 237 11.70 -28.42 20.03
CA ARG A 237 10.82 -29.02 19.01
C ARG A 237 9.58 -29.65 19.66
N SER A 238 9.71 -30.21 20.87
CA SER A 238 8.56 -30.74 21.63
C SER A 238 7.51 -29.67 21.89
N ASP A 239 7.91 -28.47 22.33
CA ASP A 239 6.98 -27.35 22.57
C ASP A 239 6.31 -26.87 21.28
N HIS A 240 7.03 -26.93 20.15
CA HIS A 240 6.47 -26.59 18.84
C HIS A 240 5.44 -27.63 18.38
N ILE A 241 5.72 -28.92 18.57
CA ILE A 241 4.81 -30.03 18.25
C ILE A 241 3.51 -29.90 19.06
N GLU A 242 3.58 -29.60 20.36
CA GLU A 242 2.39 -29.42 21.20
C GLU A 242 1.51 -28.26 20.74
N LYS A 243 2.11 -27.15 20.28
CA LYS A 243 1.36 -26.04 19.68
C LYS A 243 0.65 -26.45 18.39
N LEU A 244 1.30 -27.27 17.55
CA LEU A 244 0.70 -27.79 16.32
C LEU A 244 -0.44 -28.77 16.61
N LYS A 245 -0.30 -29.64 17.62
CA LYS A 245 -1.37 -30.52 18.11
C LYS A 245 -2.58 -29.74 18.63
N GLY A 246 -2.36 -28.62 19.32
CA GLY A 246 -3.43 -27.71 19.74
C GLY A 246 -4.23 -27.18 18.55
N ASN A 247 -3.54 -26.79 17.47
CA ASN A 247 -4.20 -26.37 16.24
C ASN A 247 -4.96 -27.52 15.56
N LEU A 248 -4.37 -28.72 15.50
CA LEU A 248 -5.01 -29.93 14.95
C LEU A 248 -6.28 -30.32 15.71
N ALA A 249 -6.28 -30.20 17.04
CA ALA A 249 -7.45 -30.44 17.87
C ALA A 249 -8.58 -29.44 17.59
N LEU A 250 -8.24 -28.19 17.24
CA LEU A 250 -9.20 -27.18 16.82
C LEU A 250 -9.90 -27.60 15.52
N TYR A 251 -9.14 -28.09 14.53
CA TYR A 251 -9.71 -28.62 13.28
C TYR A 251 -10.64 -29.81 13.53
N ARG A 252 -10.27 -30.77 14.40
CA ARG A 252 -11.16 -31.90 14.78
C ARG A 252 -12.46 -31.43 15.44
N LYS A 253 -12.40 -30.41 16.30
CA LYS A 253 -13.60 -29.86 16.96
C LYS A 253 -14.63 -29.31 15.96
N PHE A 254 -14.17 -28.83 14.81
CA PHE A 254 -15.03 -28.34 13.72
C PHE A 254 -15.40 -29.43 12.70
N GLY A 255 -15.08 -30.71 12.97
CA GLY A 255 -15.50 -31.86 12.16
C GLY A 255 -14.71 -32.07 10.87
N TRP A 256 -13.55 -31.41 10.72
CA TRP A 256 -12.73 -31.50 9.50
C TRP A 256 -12.02 -32.84 9.33
N ASP A 257 -12.00 -33.67 10.38
CA ASP A 257 -11.51 -35.05 10.34
C ASP A 257 -12.54 -36.05 9.79
N LYS A 258 -13.80 -35.63 9.61
CA LYS A 258 -14.92 -36.45 9.13
C LYS A 258 -15.34 -36.14 7.69
N LEU A 259 -14.66 -35.20 7.03
CA LEU A 259 -14.94 -34.76 5.65
C LEU A 259 -13.98 -35.42 4.67
#